data_AF-A0A0S2EVZ6-F1
#
_entry.id   AF-A0A0S2EVZ6-F1
#
_cell.length_a   1.000
_cell.length_b   1.000
_cell.length_c   1.000
_cell.angle_alpha   90.00
_cell.angle_beta   90.00
_cell.angle_gamma   90.00
#
_symmetry.space_group_name_H-M   'P 1'
#
loop_
_entity.id
_entity.type
_entity.pdbx_description
1 polymer ?
#
loop_
_entity_poly.entity_id
_entity_poly.type
_entity_poly.pdbx_seq_one_letter_code
_entity_poly.pdbx_strand_id
1 'polypeptide(L)'
;MNELQTPKHTSAWKTFSIASFLIAAGMMAAGIWSLEASFAAKGFYAMASIMLVHTSITVTKTLRDIEESSRFINRLEDARTEKLLMDVDRGARV
;
A
#
# COMPACT_ATOMS: atom_id res chain seq x y z
N MET A 1 10.44 -16.30 -18.53
CA MET A 1 10.37 -15.12 -17.66
C MET A 1 8.92 -14.67 -17.62
N ASN A 2 8.17 -15.02 -16.57
CA ASN A 2 6.83 -14.46 -16.38
C ASN A 2 7.01 -12.99 -16.00
N GLU A 3 6.63 -12.09 -16.91
CA GLU A 3 6.52 -10.68 -16.58
C GLU A 3 5.57 -10.55 -15.40
N LEU A 4 6.04 -9.95 -14.31
CA LEU A 4 5.21 -9.57 -13.19
C LEU A 4 4.27 -8.46 -13.67
N GLN A 5 3.20 -8.84 -14.38
CA GLN A 5 2.11 -7.94 -14.70
C GLN A 5 1.51 -7.48 -13.37
N THR A 6 1.85 -6.26 -12.97
CA THR A 6 1.15 -5.62 -11.86
C THR A 6 -0.31 -5.51 -12.26
N PRO A 7 -1.25 -6.10 -11.49
CA PRO A 7 -2.66 -6.04 -11.85
C PRO A 7 -3.09 -4.58 -11.93
N LYS A 8 -3.28 -4.10 -13.17
CA LYS A 8 -3.62 -2.71 -13.44
C LYS A 8 -5.10 -2.52 -13.13
N HIS A 9 -5.39 -1.86 -12.01
CA HIS A 9 -6.78 -1.50 -11.69
C HIS A 9 -7.37 -0.62 -12.79
N THR A 10 -8.62 -0.90 -13.15
CA THR A 10 -9.37 -0.09 -14.12
C THR A 10 -9.49 1.35 -13.62
N SER A 11 -9.56 2.32 -14.54
CA SER A 11 -9.72 3.73 -14.14
C SER A 11 -11.00 3.94 -13.32
N ALA A 12 -12.08 3.23 -13.67
CA ALA A 12 -13.35 3.27 -12.95
C ALA A 12 -13.21 2.83 -11.48
N TRP A 13 -12.47 1.74 -11.22
CA TRP A 13 -12.27 1.24 -9.85
C TRP A 13 -11.51 2.26 -8.99
N LYS A 14 -10.45 2.87 -9.53
CA LYS A 14 -9.69 3.91 -8.82
C LYS A 14 -10.57 5.11 -8.43
N THR A 15 -11.36 5.61 -9.37
CA THR A 15 -12.28 6.73 -9.13
C THR A 15 -13.33 6.36 -8.10
N PHE A 16 -13.92 5.17 -8.20
CA PHE A 16 -14.89 4.68 -7.24
C PHE A 16 -14.31 4.60 -5.83
N SER A 17 -13.13 3.99 -5.65
CA SER A 17 -12.49 3.88 -4.33
C SER A 17 -12.21 5.25 -3.70
N ILE A 18 -11.69 6.20 -4.48
CA ILE A 18 -11.42 7.57 -3.99
C ILE A 18 -12.74 8.27 -3.63
N ALA A 19 -13.76 8.16 -4.48
CA ALA A 19 -15.06 8.77 -4.21
C ALA A 19 -15.72 8.18 -2.94
N SER A 20 -15.72 6.85 -2.78
CA SER A 20 -16.26 6.19 -1.59
C SER A 20 -15.54 6.63 -0.31
N PHE A 21 -14.22 6.76 -0.36
CA PHE A 21 -13.45 7.26 0.78
C PHE A 21 -13.82 8.71 1.13
N LEU A 22 -13.93 9.60 0.14
CA LEU A 22 -14.31 11.00 0.37
C LEU A 22 -15.73 11.12 0.93
N ILE A 23 -16.67 10.31 0.42
CA ILE A 23 -18.05 10.26 0.93
C ILE A 23 -18.04 9.80 2.39
N ALA A 24 -17.32 8.73 2.72
CA ALA A 24 -17.22 8.22 4.09
C ALA A 24 -16.59 9.25 5.05
N ALA A 25 -15.51 9.91 4.63
CA ALA A 25 -14.87 10.98 5.40
C ALA A 25 -15.82 12.17 5.63
N GLY A 26 -16.58 12.56 4.60
CA GLY A 26 -17.61 13.59 4.70
C GLY A 26 -18.74 13.20 5.66
N MET A 27 -19.22 11.96 5.60
CA MET A 27 -20.22 11.44 6.52
C MET A 27 -19.72 11.46 7.98
N MET A 28 -18.45 11.10 8.22
CA MET A 28 -17.85 11.18 9.56
C MET A 28 -17.81 12.63 10.06
N ALA A 29 -17.35 13.57 9.23
CA ALA A 29 -17.31 14.99 9.58
C ALA A 29 -18.70 15.56 9.89
N ALA A 30 -19.69 15.22 9.07
CA ALA A 30 -21.09 15.59 9.29
C ALA A 30 -21.66 14.98 10.59
N GLY A 31 -21.30 13.72 10.88
CA GLY A 31 -21.65 13.05 12.13
C GLY A 31 -21.09 13.75 13.36
N ILE A 32 -19.81 14.14 13.34
CA ILE A 32 -19.18 14.91 14.43
C ILE A 32 -19.84 16.28 14.58
N TRP A 33 -20.19 16.94 13.47
CA TRP A 33 -20.88 18.23 13.49
C TRP A 33 -22.25 18.13 14.17
N SER A 34 -23.06 17.14 13.76
CA SER A 34 -24.41 16.91 14.26
C SER A 34 -24.46 16.32 15.67
N LEU A 35 -23.34 15.80 16.19
CA LEU A 35 -23.29 15.19 17.52
C LEU A 35 -23.59 16.24 18.61
N GLU A 36 -24.53 15.93 19.50
CA GLU A 36 -24.80 16.76 20.66
C GLU A 36 -23.84 16.40 21.79
N ALA A 37 -22.63 16.95 21.73
CA ALA A 37 -21.55 16.70 22.68
C ALA A 37 -20.74 17.98 22.95
N SER A 38 -19.96 17.97 24.04
CA SER A 38 -19.06 19.08 24.37
C SER A 38 -18.01 19.31 23.29
N PHE A 39 -17.49 20.54 23.21
CA PHE A 39 -16.44 20.88 22.23
C PHE A 39 -15.21 19.97 22.36
N ALA A 40 -14.81 19.66 23.59
CA ALA A 40 -13.70 18.76 23.87
C ALA A 40 -13.97 17.34 23.34
N ALA A 41 -15.18 16.81 23.52
CA ALA A 41 -15.55 15.49 22.99
C ALA A 41 -15.57 15.47 21.45
N LYS A 42 -16.10 16.51 20.80
CA LYS A 42 -16.05 16.65 19.34
C LYS A 42 -14.60 16.69 18.82
N GLY A 43 -13.74 17.44 19.50
CA GLY A 43 -12.31 17.49 19.22
C GLY A 43 -11.64 16.12 19.33
N PHE A 44 -11.95 15.36 20.39
CA PHE A 44 -11.44 14.00 20.57
C PHE A 44 -11.82 13.08 19.40
N TYR A 45 -13.09 13.07 18.99
CA TYR A 45 -13.54 12.25 17.84
C TYR A 45 -12.90 12.69 16.51
N ALA A 46 -12.72 14.00 16.30
CA ALA A 46 -12.05 14.52 15.10
C ALA A 46 -10.57 14.08 15.06
N MET A 47 -9.83 14.25 16.16
CA MET A 47 -8.44 13.82 16.24
C MET A 47 -8.30 12.30 16.07
N ALA A 48 -9.14 11.51 16.76
CA ALA A 48 -9.10 10.05 16.71
C ALA A 48 -9.38 9.54 15.29
N SER A 49 -10.38 10.08 14.61
CA SER A 49 -10.72 9.68 13.24
C SER A 49 -9.63 10.03 12.23
N ILE A 50 -9.06 11.24 12.29
CA ILE A 50 -7.95 11.65 11.43
C ILE A 50 -6.72 10.74 11.65
N MET A 51 -6.35 10.52 12.91
CA MET A 51 -5.20 9.67 13.23
C MET A 51 -5.45 8.23 12.77
N LEU A 52 -6.62 7.65 13.02
CA LEU A 52 -6.95 6.30 12.60
C LEU A 52 -6.85 6.13 11.07
N VAL A 53 -7.40 7.08 10.31
CA VAL A 53 -7.32 7.08 8.84
C VAL A 53 -5.87 7.21 8.37
N HIS A 54 -5.09 8.12 8.96
CA HIS A 54 -3.66 8.26 8.67
C HIS A 54 -2.95 6.92 8.88
N THR A 55 -3.05 6.33 10.08
CA THR A 55 -2.27 5.12 10.40
C THR A 55 -2.66 3.96 9.52
N SER A 56 -3.95 3.81 9.19
CA SER A 56 -4.44 2.76 8.28
C SER A 56 -3.80 2.86 6.89
N ILE A 57 -3.71 4.07 6.33
CA ILE A 57 -3.03 4.30 5.05
C ILE A 57 -1.53 4.01 5.15
N THR A 58 -0.88 4.49 6.21
CA THR A 58 0.56 4.27 6.43
C THR A 58 0.89 2.79 6.58
N VAL A 59 0.13 2.04 7.39
CA VAL A 59 0.30 0.59 7.55
C VAL A 59 0.11 -0.13 6.22
N THR A 60 -0.92 0.23 5.45
CA THR A 60 -1.17 -0.38 4.13
C THR A 60 -0.01 -0.13 3.17
N LYS A 61 0.55 1.08 3.17
CA LYS A 61 1.74 1.41 2.36
C LYS A 61 2.95 0.60 2.82
N THR A 62 3.27 0.61 4.11
CA THR A 62 4.41 -0.14 4.67
C THR A 62 4.34 -1.63 4.34
N LEU A 63 3.17 -2.26 4.44
CA LEU A 63 3.00 -3.68 4.07
C LEU A 63 3.23 -3.92 2.58
N ARG A 64 2.73 -3.04 1.71
CA ARG A 64 2.98 -3.12 0.25
C ARG A 64 4.45 -2.92 -0.08
N ASP A 65 5.09 -1.93 0.53
CA ASP A 65 6.50 -1.62 0.31
C ASP A 65 7.39 -2.81 0.73
N ILE A 66 7.05 -3.50 1.82
CA ILE A 66 7.74 -4.73 2.26
C ILE A 66 7.57 -5.86 1.23
N GLU A 67 6.35 -6.07 0.73
CA GLU A 67 6.08 -7.10 -0.28
C GLU A 67 6.83 -6.82 -1.59
N GLU A 68 6.78 -5.58 -2.07
CA GLU A 68 7.49 -5.15 -3.28
C GLU A 68 9.01 -5.28 -3.12
N SER A 69 9.56 -4.87 -1.97
CA SER A 69 10.99 -5.02 -1.66
C SER A 69 11.43 -6.49 -1.64
N SER A 70 10.64 -7.37 -1.02
CA SER A 70 10.93 -8.81 -0.97
C SER A 70 10.93 -9.44 -2.36
N ARG A 71 9.94 -9.09 -3.19
CA ARG A 71 9.89 -9.55 -4.60
C ARG A 71 11.09 -9.06 -5.40
N PHE A 72 11.57 -7.85 -5.17
CA PHE A 72 12.75 -7.31 -5.85
C PHE A 72 14.03 -8.06 -5.45
N ILE A 73 14.22 -8.34 -4.15
CA ILE A 73 15.37 -9.08 -3.64
C ILE A 73 15.43 -10.48 -4.25
N ASN A 74 14.33 -11.24 -4.25
CA ASN A 74 14.29 -12.59 -4.81
C ASN A 74 14.69 -12.61 -6.30
N ARG A 75 14.23 -11.64 -7.09
CA ARG A 75 14.62 -11.53 -8.52
C ARG A 75 16.10 -11.23 -8.71
N LEU A 76 16.71 -10.48 -7.78
CA LEU A 76 18.14 -10.18 -7.82
C LEU A 76 18.96 -11.42 -7.44
N GLU A 77 18.51 -12.18 -6.44
CA GLU A 77 19.13 -13.45 -6.05
C GLU A 77 19.09 -14.47 -7.19
N ASP A 78 17.95 -14.62 -7.87
CA ASP A 78 17.81 -15.49 -9.05
C ASP A 78 18.79 -15.10 -10.15
N ALA A 79 18.86 -13.81 -10.51
CA ALA A 79 19.77 -13.31 -11.54
C ALA A 79 21.25 -13.46 -11.17
N ARG A 80 21.61 -13.26 -9.90
CA ARG A 80 22.98 -13.48 -9.40
C ARG A 80 23.35 -14.97 -9.41
N THR A 81 22.41 -15.83 -9.02
CA THR A 81 22.58 -17.28 -9.03
C THR A 81 22.77 -17.79 -10.45
N GLU A 82 21.94 -17.32 -11.40
CA GLU A 82 22.08 -17.62 -12.82
C GLU A 82 23.45 -17.19 -13.36
N LYS A 83 23.89 -15.97 -13.06
CA LYS A 83 25.21 -15.48 -13.48
C LYS A 83 26.35 -16.35 -12.92
N LEU A 84 26.29 -16.73 -11.65
CA LEU A 84 27.31 -17.57 -11.01
C LEU A 84 27.38 -18.95 -11.67
N LEU A 85 26.24 -19.56 -11.97
CA LEU A 85 26.19 -20.83 -12.70
C LEU A 85 26.81 -20.72 -14.09
N MET A 86 26.55 -19.63 -14.82
CA MET A 86 27.15 -19.37 -16.14
C MET A 86 28.67 -19.21 -16.07
N ASP A 87 29.19 -18.46 -15.08
CA ASP A 87 30.62 -18.26 -14.91
C ASP A 87 31.33 -19.59 -14.55
N VAL A 88 30.69 -20.47 -13.78
CA VAL A 88 31.21 -21.81 -13.46
C VAL A 88 31.23 -22.74 -14.68
N ASP A 89 30.13 -22.85 -15.44
CA ASP A 89 30.10 -23.66 -16.68
C ASP A 89 31.13 -23.18 -17.70
N ARG A 90 31.32 -21.86 -17.81
CA ARG A 90 32.34 -21.27 -18.70
C ARG A 90 33.76 -21.63 -18.25
N GLY A 91 34.04 -21.62 -16.95
CA GLY A 91 35.34 -22.02 -16.39
C GLY A 91 35.64 -23.51 -16.53
N ALA A 92 34.61 -24.36 -16.58
CA ALA A 92 34.77 -25.81 -16.76
C ALA A 92 34.98 -26.25 -18.23
N ARG A 93 34.73 -25.37 -19.21
CA ARG A 93 34.89 -25.63 -20.65
C ARG A 93 36.22 -25.13 -21.24
N VAL A 94 37.12 -24.62 -20.41
CA VAL A 94 38.50 -24.22 -20.75
C VAL A 94 39.48 -25.23 -20.18
#